data_AF-A0AAD6P7I3-F1
#
_entry.id   AF-A0AAD6P7I3-F1
#
_cell.length_a   1.000
_cell.length_b   1.000
_cell.length_c   1.000
_cell.angle_alpha   90.00
_cell.angle_beta   90.00
_cell.angle_gamma   90.00
#
_symmetry.space_group_name_H-M   'P 1'
#
loop_
_entity.id
_entity.type
_entity.pdbx_description
1 polymer ?
#
loop_
_entity_poly.entity_id
_entity_poly.type
_entity_poly.pdbx_seq_one_letter_code
_entity_poly.pdbx_strand_id
1 'polypeptide(L)'
;MATMCALFTKTSYPPRSLPKLFNTHFSPDPQTIVCTQNPTESEARIRVGLIDPDGGKLVELFVEKSQKDAKKKEAISLPKVKLTKIDTQWLHVISEGWAFAEMRDEGDERQR
;
A
#
# COMPACT_ATOMS: atom_id res chain seq x y z
N MET A 1 -7.82 0.59 -45.91
CA MET A 1 -7.45 1.93 -45.42
C MET A 1 -8.72 2.61 -44.94
N ALA A 2 -9.00 2.61 -43.64
CA ALA A 2 -10.15 3.30 -43.06
C ALA A 2 -9.69 4.07 -41.83
N THR A 3 -9.79 5.39 -41.91
CA THR A 3 -9.44 6.39 -40.90
C THR A 3 -10.63 6.60 -39.98
N MET A 4 -10.48 6.43 -38.67
CA MET A 4 -11.47 6.86 -37.68
C MET A 4 -10.87 8.03 -36.90
N CYS A 5 -11.42 9.22 -37.12
CA CYS A 5 -10.97 10.48 -36.53
C CYS A 5 -11.83 10.83 -35.31
N ALA A 6 -11.12 11.23 -34.25
CA ALA A 6 -11.44 12.01 -33.04
C ALA A 6 -12.88 12.23 -32.56
N LEU A 7 -13.10 12.00 -31.26
CA LEU A 7 -13.88 12.86 -30.36
C LEU A 7 -13.21 12.93 -28.97
N PHE A 8 -12.34 13.91 -28.76
CA PHE A 8 -11.90 14.30 -27.41
C PHE A 8 -12.98 15.21 -26.83
N THR A 9 -13.83 14.69 -25.94
CA THR A 9 -14.74 15.51 -25.16
C THR A 9 -13.94 16.34 -24.18
N LYS A 10 -13.82 17.63 -24.48
CA LYS A 10 -13.25 18.68 -23.65
C LYS A 10 -14.11 18.83 -22.37
N THR A 11 -13.72 18.15 -21.30
CA THR A 11 -14.32 18.39 -19.98
C THR A 11 -13.82 19.74 -19.47
N SER A 12 -14.70 20.73 -19.40
CA SER A 12 -14.39 22.02 -18.76
C SER A 12 -14.37 21.83 -17.24
N TYR A 13 -13.27 21.32 -16.70
CA TYR A 13 -13.01 21.40 -15.26
C TYR A 13 -12.35 22.75 -14.96
N PRO A 14 -12.83 23.52 -13.97
CA PRO A 14 -12.09 24.68 -13.50
C PRO A 14 -10.74 24.21 -12.94
N PRO A 15 -9.62 24.90 -13.21
CA PRO A 15 -8.35 24.57 -12.57
C PRO A 15 -8.50 24.85 -11.08
N ARG A 16 -8.53 23.79 -10.27
CA ARG A 16 -8.40 23.92 -8.82
C ARG A 16 -6.98 24.41 -8.55
N SER A 17 -6.84 25.70 -8.25
CA SER A 17 -5.56 26.27 -7.84
C SER A 17 -5.08 25.56 -6.58
N LEU A 18 -3.92 24.91 -6.67
CA LEU A 18 -3.22 24.39 -5.50
C LEU A 18 -2.83 25.58 -4.62
N PRO A 19 -3.16 25.59 -3.31
CA PRO A 19 -2.61 26.61 -2.43
C PRO A 19 -1.09 26.43 -2.39
N LYS A 20 -0.35 27.49 -2.69
CA LYS A 20 1.10 27.56 -2.49
C LYS A 20 1.37 27.30 -1.01
N LEU A 21 1.79 26.07 -0.69
CA LEU A 21 2.15 25.71 0.66
C LEU A 21 3.62 26.11 0.88
N PHE A 22 3.75 27.29 1.49
CA PHE A 22 4.80 27.79 2.37
C PHE A 22 6.18 27.10 2.34
N ASN A 23 7.16 27.93 2.01
CA ASN A 23 8.59 27.74 2.13
C ASN A 23 8.97 27.34 3.58
N THR A 24 9.48 26.12 3.76
CA THR A 24 9.89 25.60 5.08
C THR A 24 11.26 26.16 5.47
N HIS A 25 11.29 27.30 6.15
CA HIS A 25 12.47 27.68 6.94
C HIS A 25 12.33 27.03 8.32
N PHE A 26 12.97 25.87 8.48
CA PHE A 26 13.01 25.14 9.75
C PHE A 26 13.90 25.92 10.73
N SER A 27 13.29 26.54 11.73
CA SER A 27 14.00 27.04 12.91
C SER A 27 13.13 26.74 14.12
N PRO A 28 13.60 25.93 15.08
CA PRO A 28 12.87 25.70 16.31
C PRO A 28 13.18 26.85 17.27
N ASP A 29 12.17 27.66 17.60
CA ASP A 29 12.21 28.51 18.81
C ASP A 29 11.20 27.94 19.81
N PRO A 30 11.61 27.50 21.02
CA PRO A 30 10.71 26.91 21.97
C PRO A 30 10.05 28.01 22.81
N GLN A 31 8.87 28.46 22.40
CA GLN A 31 8.02 29.26 23.28
C GLN A 31 6.87 28.40 23.82
N THR A 32 6.92 28.21 25.14
CA THR A 32 5.99 27.45 25.97
C THR A 32 4.56 27.97 25.83
N ILE A 33 3.66 27.17 25.25
CA ILE A 33 2.24 27.50 25.16
C ILE A 33 1.54 27.07 26.45
N VAL A 34 1.10 28.03 27.26
CA VAL A 34 0.14 27.79 28.36
C VAL A 34 -1.26 27.92 27.79
N CYS A 35 -1.95 26.80 27.59
CA CYS A 35 -3.38 26.77 27.24
C CYS A 35 -4.22 26.65 28.52
N THR A 36 -4.95 27.70 28.88
CA THR A 36 -6.09 27.62 29.80
C THR A 36 -7.21 26.83 29.13
N GLN A 37 -7.40 25.58 29.55
CA GLN A 37 -8.47 24.71 29.06
C GLN A 37 -9.69 24.83 29.96
N ASN A 38 -10.84 25.15 29.38
CA ASN A 38 -12.14 24.74 29.92
C ASN A 38 -12.84 23.85 28.86
N PRO A 39 -13.49 22.75 29.27
CA PRO A 39 -13.85 21.65 28.38
C PRO A 39 -15.26 21.85 27.82
N THR A 40 -15.49 21.44 26.58
CA THR A 40 -16.69 20.71 26.07
C THR A 40 -16.83 20.84 24.56
N GLU A 41 -15.83 20.41 23.82
CA GLU A 41 -16.07 19.75 22.54
C GLU A 41 -15.17 18.51 22.58
N SER A 42 -15.79 17.33 22.52
CA SER A 42 -15.06 16.08 22.41
C SER A 42 -14.31 16.10 21.09
N GLU A 43 -13.06 16.60 21.14
CA GLU A 43 -12.09 16.46 20.08
C GLU A 43 -12.09 14.99 19.68
N ALA A 44 -12.56 14.71 18.47
CA ALA A 44 -12.39 13.41 17.87
C ALA A 44 -10.87 13.18 17.82
N ARG A 45 -10.33 12.46 18.81
CA ARG A 45 -8.94 12.03 18.82
C ARG A 45 -8.78 11.12 17.62
N ILE A 46 -8.26 11.68 16.53
CA ILE A 46 -7.95 10.93 15.32
C ILE A 46 -6.86 9.92 15.71
N ARG A 47 -7.24 8.66 15.84
CA ARG A 47 -6.31 7.55 16.03
C ARG A 47 -5.83 7.13 14.66
N VAL A 48 -4.64 7.59 14.27
CA VAL A 48 -3.92 7.05 13.11
C VAL A 48 -3.19 5.79 13.58
N GLY A 49 -3.77 4.63 13.26
CA GLY A 49 -3.08 3.34 13.33
C GLY A 49 -2.55 2.93 11.95
N LEU A 50 -1.55 2.05 11.89
CA LEU A 50 -1.17 1.41 10.64
C LEU A 50 -2.34 0.53 10.17
N ILE A 51 -2.68 0.58 8.88
CA ILE A 51 -3.79 -0.20 8.32
C ILE A 51 -3.42 -1.69 8.37
N ASP A 52 -4.37 -2.54 8.79
CA ASP A 52 -4.20 -3.98 8.74
C ASP A 52 -4.17 -4.44 7.27
N PRO A 53 -3.27 -5.36 6.89
CA PRO A 53 -3.20 -5.87 5.53
C PRO A 53 -4.53 -6.52 5.13
N ASP A 54 -4.90 -6.43 3.85
CA ASP A 54 -6.15 -6.99 3.32
C ASP A 54 -6.17 -8.53 3.57
N GLY A 55 -7.05 -9.00 4.46
CA GLY A 55 -7.07 -10.39 4.92
C GLY A 55 -6.48 -10.62 6.33
N GLY A 56 -6.02 -9.57 7.02
CA GLY A 56 -5.65 -9.59 8.44
C GLY A 56 -4.23 -10.08 8.73
N LYS A 57 -3.48 -10.58 7.74
CA LYS A 57 -2.08 -10.96 7.89
C LYS A 57 -1.27 -10.73 6.61
N LEU A 58 -0.09 -10.14 6.76
CA LEU A 58 0.86 -10.02 5.64
C LEU A 58 1.49 -11.40 5.35
N VAL A 59 1.33 -11.88 4.12
CA VAL A 59 1.88 -13.15 3.67
C VAL A 59 3.15 -12.90 2.86
N GLU A 60 4.30 -13.06 3.51
CA GLU A 60 5.63 -12.94 2.89
C GLU A 60 6.10 -14.31 2.38
N LEU A 61 6.47 -14.39 1.09
CA LEU A 61 6.89 -15.66 0.47
C LEU A 61 8.41 -15.84 0.36
N PHE A 62 9.19 -15.01 1.05
CA PHE A 62 10.64 -15.19 1.07
C PHE A 62 11.02 -16.47 1.84
N VAL A 63 11.99 -17.19 1.29
CA VAL A 63 12.57 -18.35 1.98
C VAL A 63 13.30 -17.87 3.24
N GLU A 64 13.04 -18.55 4.35
CA GLU A 64 13.71 -18.33 5.63
C GLU A 64 15.25 -18.39 5.47
N LYS A 65 15.99 -17.52 6.16
CA LYS A 65 17.44 -17.37 6.02
C LYS A 65 18.20 -18.69 6.18
N SER A 66 17.78 -19.52 7.14
CA SER A 66 18.34 -20.84 7.44
C SER A 66 18.19 -21.84 6.28
N GLN A 67 17.15 -21.70 5.46
CA GLN A 67 16.78 -22.65 4.42
C GLN A 67 17.22 -22.22 3.02
N LYS A 68 17.76 -21.00 2.86
CA LYS A 68 18.13 -20.43 1.55
C LYS A 68 19.06 -21.32 0.75
N ASP A 69 20.09 -21.89 1.39
CA ASP A 69 21.07 -22.71 0.68
C ASP A 69 20.51 -24.07 0.27
N ALA A 70 19.65 -24.67 1.10
CA ALA A 70 18.95 -25.90 0.76
C ALA A 70 18.01 -25.68 -0.44
N LYS A 71 17.21 -24.60 -0.41
CA LYS A 71 16.30 -24.25 -1.50
C LYS A 71 17.01 -23.87 -2.79
N LYS A 72 18.18 -23.22 -2.72
CA LYS A 72 19.02 -22.97 -3.90
C LYS A 72 19.54 -24.27 -4.52
N LYS A 73 19.98 -25.23 -3.71
CA LYS A 73 20.43 -26.55 -4.20
C LYS A 73 19.30 -27.31 -4.88
N GLU A 74 18.12 -27.33 -4.25
CA GLU A 74 16.91 -27.94 -4.82
C GLU A 74 16.55 -27.29 -6.18
N ALA A 75 16.55 -25.95 -6.25
CA ALA A 75 16.20 -25.21 -7.46
C ALA A 75 17.15 -25.46 -8.65
N ILE A 76 18.42 -25.83 -8.39
CA ILE A 76 19.36 -26.19 -9.46
C ILE A 76 18.95 -27.50 -10.14
N SER A 77 18.36 -28.42 -9.40
CA SER A 77 17.94 -29.74 -9.89
C SER A 77 16.63 -29.71 -10.70
N LEU A 78 15.85 -28.62 -10.58
CA LEU A 78 14.56 -28.47 -11.23
C LEU A 78 14.67 -27.82 -12.62
N PRO A 79 13.70 -28.07 -13.52
CA PRO A 79 13.59 -27.35 -14.78
C PRO A 79 13.49 -25.85 -14.56
N LYS A 80 14.18 -25.07 -15.41
CA LYS A 80 14.27 -23.62 -15.27
C LYS A 80 13.50 -22.92 -16.37
N VAL A 81 12.73 -21.91 -15.98
CA VAL A 81 12.06 -20.98 -16.90
C VAL A 81 12.82 -19.65 -16.87
N LYS A 82 13.09 -19.06 -18.04
CA LYS A 82 13.68 -17.73 -18.12
C LYS A 82 12.60 -16.68 -17.85
N LEU A 83 12.85 -15.83 -16.87
CA LEU A 83 11.97 -14.71 -16.55
C LEU A 83 12.31 -13.50 -17.42
N THR A 84 11.27 -12.83 -17.91
CA THR A 84 11.37 -11.51 -18.52
C THR A 84 11.41 -10.42 -17.44
N LYS A 85 11.64 -9.16 -17.84
CA LYS A 85 11.65 -8.03 -16.90
C LYS A 85 10.31 -7.87 -16.16
N ILE A 86 9.20 -8.09 -16.86
CA ILE A 86 7.85 -7.97 -16.29
C ILE A 86 7.61 -9.10 -15.28
N ASP A 87 8.06 -10.31 -15.60
CA ASP A 87 7.92 -11.46 -14.69
C ASP A 87 8.66 -11.24 -13.38
N THR A 88 9.87 -10.66 -13.42
CA THR A 88 10.63 -10.32 -12.21
C THR A 88 9.92 -9.27 -11.35
N GLN A 89 9.28 -8.27 -11.98
CA GLN A 89 8.51 -7.26 -11.27
C GLN A 89 7.30 -7.88 -10.56
N TRP A 90 6.57 -8.76 -11.24
CA TRP A 90 5.46 -9.50 -10.64
C TRP A 90 5.92 -10.42 -9.52
N LEU A 91 7.07 -11.07 -9.67
CA LEU A 91 7.65 -11.90 -8.62
C LEU A 91 7.91 -11.10 -7.33
N HIS A 92 8.36 -9.85 -7.44
CA HIS A 92 8.54 -8.97 -6.27
C HIS A 92 7.20 -8.67 -5.57
N VAL A 93 6.19 -8.22 -6.33
CA VAL A 93 4.85 -7.91 -5.81
C VAL A 93 4.26 -9.09 -5.05
N ILE A 94 4.40 -10.30 -5.61
CA ILE A 94 3.93 -11.53 -5.00
C ILE A 94 4.77 -11.91 -3.77
N SER A 95 6.10 -11.78 -3.84
CA SER A 95 7.00 -12.15 -2.74
C SER A 95 6.81 -11.30 -1.48
N GLU A 96 6.47 -10.03 -1.67
CA GLU A 96 6.24 -9.05 -0.59
C GLU A 96 4.80 -9.11 -0.04
N GLY A 97 3.91 -9.90 -0.64
CA GLY A 97 2.58 -10.13 -0.13
C GLY A 97 1.49 -9.17 -0.62
N TRP A 98 1.78 -8.30 -1.59
CA TRP A 98 0.83 -7.27 -2.07
C TRP A 98 -0.37 -7.84 -2.84
N ALA A 99 -0.24 -9.05 -3.37
CA ALA A 99 -1.28 -9.71 -4.18
C ALA A 99 -2.11 -10.71 -3.37
N PHE A 100 -1.87 -10.85 -2.06
CA PHE A 100 -2.65 -11.73 -1.21
C PHE A 100 -3.80 -10.95 -0.58
N ALA A 101 -5.02 -11.33 -0.94
CA ALA A 101 -6.22 -10.98 -0.20
C ALA A 101 -6.74 -12.29 0.39
N GLU A 102 -6.50 -12.54 1.67
CA GLU A 102 -7.13 -13.69 2.32
C GLU A 102 -8.63 -13.38 2.47
N MET A 103 -9.45 -14.00 1.62
CA MET A 103 -10.90 -14.01 1.78
C MET A 103 -11.18 -14.77 3.08
N ARG A 104 -11.66 -14.05 4.10
CA ARG A 104 -12.31 -14.68 5.25
C ARG A 104 -13.40 -15.59 4.71
N ASP A 105 -13.32 -16.87 5.04
CA ASP A 105 -14.48 -17.76 4.97
C ASP A 105 -15.59 -17.15 5.84
N GLU A 106 -16.56 -16.51 5.21
CA GLU A 106 -17.88 -16.32 5.81
C GLU A 106 -18.55 -17.69 5.85
N GLY A 107 -18.29 -18.43 6.92
CA GLY A 107 -18.76 -19.80 7.05
C GLY A 107 -18.73 -20.33 8.48
N ASP A 108 -19.37 -19.61 9.42
CA ASP A 108 -20.30 -20.27 10.35
C ASP A 108 -21.01 -19.23 11.23
N GLU A 109 -22.09 -18.67 10.69
CA GLU A 109 -23.15 -18.10 11.50
C GLU A 109 -24.48 -18.66 10.99
N ARG A 110 -24.78 -19.91 11.35
CA ARG A 110 -26.15 -20.41 11.52
C ARG A 110 -26.17 -21.81 12.14
N GLN A 111 -26.80 -21.89 13.32
CA GLN A 111 -27.25 -23.08 14.08
C GLN A 111 -26.36 -23.53 15.25
N ARG A 112 -26.55 -22.94 16.45
CA ARG A 112 -27.50 -23.40 17.48
C ARG A 112 -27.41 -22.57 18.75
#